data_AF-A0A1Q6KDK0-F1
#
_entry.id   AF-A0A1Q6KDK0-F1
#
_cell.length_a   1.000
_cell.length_b   1.000
_cell.length_c   1.000
_cell.angle_alpha   90.00
_cell.angle_beta   90.00
_cell.angle_gamma   90.00
#
_symmetry.space_group_name_H-M   'P 1'
#
loop_
_entity.id
_entity.type
_entity.pdbx_description
1 polymer ?
#
loop_
_entity_poly.entity_id
_entity_poly.type
_entity_poly.pdbx_seq_one_letter_code
_entity_poly.pdbx_strand_id
1 'polypeptide(L)'
;MRDKYIYKFYDEVNQVLEGDYKIILEPNRDIQEDWIEYDQVKWEMEEGISKLVEKLLKESSMSFEEKILEVYKYICFNYVYDANVLYFFKRDDSDINNIKYIAVDWYGRIVGKDWIEKRQKHNRRICYEFARFYAKAINVLLDGNDKLEAFMLGDKENLHYVVGLTGDEYSVILDLDDFNSIKDLTRVKFGLTIKGIKILRDESGKFKQAVDKFNEGKREELAEIEEAKRNLKNKSLIEYFNNVAQILKNRNIDAQGFFEYIRAIVENEGIKIEKIWKEDKIAPEKRYERCIIFEFDGKTYLIDSIEQAIIQIEKGDLDKNVFVFNSAENIYPYYGG
;
A
#
# COMPACT_ATOMS: atom_id res chain seq x y z
N MET A 1 -3.52 -15.73 -22.89
CA MET A 1 -4.06 -16.57 -21.80
C MET A 1 -5.52 -16.90 -22.09
N ARG A 2 -6.03 -18.03 -21.58
CA ARG A 2 -7.45 -18.40 -21.74
C ARG A 2 -8.29 -17.68 -20.70
N ASP A 3 -9.30 -16.93 -21.15
CA ASP A 3 -10.17 -16.12 -20.27
C ASP A 3 -10.78 -16.90 -19.10
N LYS A 4 -11.00 -18.21 -19.25
CA LYS A 4 -11.48 -19.10 -18.17
C LYS A 4 -10.72 -18.94 -16.84
N TYR A 5 -9.43 -18.57 -16.85
CA TYR A 5 -8.65 -18.38 -15.62
C TYR A 5 -8.89 -17.02 -14.97
N ILE A 6 -9.36 -16.02 -15.73
CA ILE A 6 -9.85 -14.74 -15.21
C ILE A 6 -11.17 -14.98 -14.45
N TYR A 7 -12.13 -15.70 -15.06
CA TYR A 7 -13.36 -16.11 -14.38
C TYR A 7 -13.09 -16.92 -13.11
N LYS A 8 -12.21 -17.94 -13.22
CA LYS A 8 -11.83 -18.74 -12.05
C LYS A 8 -11.19 -17.88 -10.94
N PHE A 9 -10.30 -16.96 -11.30
CA PHE A 9 -9.68 -16.05 -10.32
C PHE A 9 -10.74 -15.15 -9.66
N TYR A 10 -11.70 -14.64 -10.41
CA TYR A 10 -12.80 -13.85 -9.87
C TYR A 10 -13.63 -14.64 -8.85
N ASP A 11 -13.99 -15.88 -9.17
CA ASP A 11 -14.70 -16.78 -8.24
C ASP A 11 -13.87 -17.06 -6.97
N GLU A 12 -12.57 -17.32 -7.12
CA GLU A 12 -11.65 -17.54 -6.01
C GLU A 12 -11.51 -16.29 -5.12
N VAL A 13 -11.47 -15.09 -5.71
CA VAL A 13 -11.48 -13.82 -4.98
C VAL A 13 -12.75 -13.70 -4.14
N ASN A 14 -13.92 -13.88 -4.75
CA ASN A 14 -15.21 -13.73 -4.07
C ASN A 14 -15.44 -14.77 -2.96
N GLN A 15 -14.75 -15.91 -3.02
CA GLN A 15 -14.82 -16.94 -1.96
C GLN A 15 -13.95 -16.62 -0.75
N VAL A 16 -12.86 -15.85 -0.93
CA VAL A 16 -11.79 -15.71 0.07
C VAL A 16 -11.63 -14.27 0.57
N LEU A 17 -12.12 -13.26 -0.16
CA LEU A 17 -12.12 -11.86 0.24
C LEU A 17 -13.53 -11.41 0.63
N GLU A 18 -13.60 -10.54 1.63
CA GLU A 18 -14.83 -9.85 1.99
C GLU A 18 -14.95 -8.56 1.16
N GLY A 19 -16.14 -8.31 0.63
CA GLY A 19 -16.43 -7.13 -0.19
C GLY A 19 -16.60 -7.44 -1.67
N ASP A 20 -16.93 -6.40 -2.44
CA ASP A 20 -17.18 -6.50 -3.86
C ASP A 20 -15.94 -6.06 -4.66
N TYR A 21 -15.46 -6.94 -5.53
CA TYR A 21 -14.29 -6.71 -6.35
C TYR A 21 -14.61 -6.65 -7.84
N LYS A 22 -13.66 -6.09 -8.59
CA LYS A 22 -13.61 -6.05 -10.05
C LYS A 22 -12.20 -6.31 -10.55
N ILE A 23 -12.11 -6.86 -11.75
CA ILE A 23 -10.85 -7.08 -12.46
C ILE A 23 -10.68 -5.96 -13.48
N ILE A 24 -9.49 -5.36 -13.49
CA ILE A 24 -9.16 -4.27 -14.39
C ILE A 24 -8.10 -4.75 -15.39
N LEU A 25 -8.44 -4.66 -16.67
CA LEU A 25 -7.64 -5.15 -17.79
C LEU A 25 -7.07 -3.99 -18.61
N GLU A 26 -5.95 -4.26 -19.30
CA GLU A 26 -5.45 -3.38 -20.35
C GLU A 26 -6.47 -3.35 -21.52
N PRO A 27 -6.74 -2.20 -22.17
CA PRO A 27 -7.89 -1.95 -23.07
C PRO A 27 -8.01 -2.81 -24.34
N ASN A 28 -7.15 -3.82 -24.55
CA ASN A 28 -7.07 -4.61 -25.78
C ASN A 28 -7.82 -5.96 -25.71
N ARG A 29 -8.80 -6.13 -24.81
CA ARG A 29 -9.62 -7.35 -24.69
C ARG A 29 -11.11 -7.04 -24.84
N ASP A 30 -11.92 -8.07 -25.05
CA ASP A 30 -13.38 -7.98 -25.19
C ASP A 30 -14.06 -9.04 -24.30
N ILE A 31 -14.13 -8.75 -23.01
CA ILE A 31 -14.86 -9.51 -21.99
C ILE A 31 -15.96 -8.59 -21.47
N GLN A 32 -17.22 -8.98 -21.66
CA GLN A 32 -18.38 -8.16 -21.35
C GLN A 32 -19.07 -8.65 -20.08
N GLU A 33 -18.39 -8.42 -18.95
CA GLU A 33 -18.86 -8.77 -17.61
C GLU A 33 -18.93 -7.51 -16.74
N ASP A 34 -19.89 -7.41 -15.82
CA ASP A 34 -20.11 -6.22 -14.99
C ASP A 34 -19.01 -5.99 -13.94
N TRP A 35 -18.22 -7.02 -13.65
CA TRP A 35 -17.03 -7.00 -12.81
C TRP A 35 -15.72 -6.81 -13.60
N ILE A 36 -15.79 -6.54 -14.90
CA ILE A 36 -14.64 -6.16 -15.73
C ILE A 36 -14.64 -4.65 -15.97
N GLU A 37 -13.49 -4.03 -15.70
CA GLU A 37 -13.19 -2.66 -16.11
C GLU A 37 -11.99 -2.64 -17.06
N TYR A 38 -12.02 -1.75 -18.04
CA TYR A 38 -10.85 -1.47 -18.89
C TYR A 38 -10.17 -0.21 -18.41
N ASP A 39 -8.88 -0.33 -18.11
CA ASP A 39 -8.09 0.81 -17.67
C ASP A 39 -7.99 1.86 -18.80
N GLN A 40 -8.18 3.12 -18.44
CA GLN A 40 -8.06 4.25 -19.36
C GLN A 40 -6.61 4.69 -19.53
N VAL A 41 -5.73 4.25 -18.65
CA VAL A 41 -4.30 4.55 -18.67
C VAL A 41 -3.56 3.34 -19.24
N LYS A 42 -2.71 3.59 -20.24
CA LYS A 42 -1.83 2.55 -20.79
C LYS A 42 -0.83 2.10 -19.73
N TRP A 43 -0.65 0.79 -19.56
CA TRP A 43 0.27 0.25 -18.57
C TRP A 43 1.71 0.34 -19.08
N GLU A 44 2.53 1.12 -18.39
CA GLU A 44 3.95 1.30 -18.68
C GLU A 44 4.76 1.11 -17.40
N MET A 45 5.99 0.58 -17.54
CA MET A 45 6.92 0.46 -16.43
C MET A 45 7.75 1.73 -16.33
N GLU A 46 8.12 2.12 -15.12
CA GLU A 46 9.14 3.14 -14.96
C GLU A 46 10.52 2.65 -15.39
N GLU A 47 11.42 3.58 -15.72
CA GLU A 47 12.75 3.25 -16.24
C GLU A 47 13.52 2.29 -15.34
N GLY A 48 13.48 2.50 -14.02
CA GLY A 48 14.16 1.64 -13.05
C GLY A 48 13.62 0.20 -13.03
N ILE A 49 12.29 0.06 -13.08
CA ILE A 49 11.61 -1.25 -13.14
C ILE A 49 11.92 -1.93 -14.48
N SER A 50 11.89 -1.19 -15.59
CA SER A 50 12.19 -1.70 -16.93
C SER A 50 13.61 -2.29 -16.99
N LYS A 51 14.61 -1.56 -16.48
CA LYS A 51 16.00 -2.04 -16.38
C LYS A 51 16.13 -3.32 -15.55
N LEU A 52 15.39 -3.41 -14.44
CA LEU A 52 15.37 -4.62 -13.62
C LEU A 52 14.77 -5.80 -14.40
N VAL A 53 13.63 -5.60 -15.06
CA VAL A 53 12.95 -6.64 -15.84
C VAL A 53 13.84 -7.14 -16.98
N GLU A 54 14.49 -6.25 -17.72
CA GLU A 54 15.45 -6.64 -18.77
C GLU A 54 16.61 -7.50 -18.25
N LYS A 55 17.07 -7.22 -17.02
CA LYS A 55 18.09 -8.05 -16.36
C LYS A 55 17.51 -9.42 -15.97
N LEU A 56 16.33 -9.45 -15.36
CA LEU A 56 15.67 -10.68 -14.90
C LEU A 56 15.27 -11.60 -16.05
N LEU A 57 14.94 -11.06 -17.24
CA LEU A 57 14.68 -11.86 -18.45
C LEU A 57 15.90 -12.70 -18.86
N LYS A 58 17.11 -12.15 -18.67
CA LYS A 58 18.38 -12.81 -19.03
C LYS A 58 18.88 -13.78 -17.94
N GLU A 59 18.29 -13.74 -16.75
CA GLU A 59 18.67 -14.59 -15.62
C GLU A 59 18.03 -15.98 -15.74
N SER A 60 18.84 -17.03 -15.77
CA SER A 60 18.37 -18.41 -15.94
C SER A 60 18.36 -19.22 -14.65
N SER A 61 19.04 -18.76 -13.59
CA SER A 61 19.12 -19.46 -12.31
C SER A 61 17.91 -19.26 -11.41
N MET A 62 17.09 -18.23 -11.67
CA MET A 62 15.90 -17.88 -10.88
C MET A 62 14.63 -18.45 -11.49
N SER A 63 13.73 -18.96 -10.64
CA SER A 63 12.37 -19.28 -11.05
C SER A 63 11.59 -18.01 -11.43
N PHE A 64 10.48 -18.19 -12.13
CA PHE A 64 9.60 -17.08 -12.48
C PHE A 64 9.05 -16.37 -11.23
N GLU A 65 8.65 -17.13 -10.22
CA GLU A 65 8.12 -16.62 -8.95
C GLU A 65 9.19 -15.83 -8.18
N GLU A 66 10.45 -16.29 -8.19
CA GLU A 66 11.56 -15.54 -7.61
C GLU A 66 11.80 -14.20 -8.34
N LYS A 67 11.69 -14.18 -9.67
CA LYS A 67 11.79 -12.93 -10.45
C LYS A 67 10.66 -11.95 -10.12
N ILE A 68 9.44 -12.45 -9.95
CA ILE A 68 8.27 -11.66 -9.51
C ILE A 68 8.55 -11.01 -8.15
N LEU A 69 9.16 -11.75 -7.21
CA LEU A 69 9.50 -11.26 -5.87
C LEU A 69 10.67 -10.26 -5.89
N GLU A 70 11.60 -10.34 -6.85
CA GLU A 70 12.61 -9.28 -7.00
C GLU A 70 12.02 -7.97 -7.54
N VAL A 71 11.02 -8.03 -8.44
CA VAL A 71 10.28 -6.82 -8.84
C VAL A 71 9.50 -6.25 -7.64
N TYR A 72 8.82 -7.11 -6.87
CA TYR A 72 8.13 -6.73 -5.63
C TYR A 72 9.05 -5.95 -4.68
N LYS A 73 10.20 -6.54 -4.39
CA LYS A 73 11.23 -6.00 -3.53
C LYS A 73 11.77 -4.68 -4.07
N TYR A 74 12.01 -4.59 -5.38
CA TYR A 74 12.47 -3.36 -6.00
C TYR A 74 11.47 -2.22 -5.83
N ILE A 75 10.18 -2.48 -6.04
CA ILE A 75 9.14 -1.47 -5.83
C ILE A 75 9.15 -1.01 -4.36
N CYS A 76 9.21 -1.95 -3.42
CA CYS A 76 9.24 -1.63 -1.99
C CYS A 76 10.46 -0.78 -1.60
N PHE A 77 11.64 -1.03 -2.14
CA PHE A 77 12.83 -0.25 -1.79
C PHE A 77 12.85 1.14 -2.44
N ASN A 78 12.34 1.28 -3.65
CA ASN A 78 12.55 2.49 -4.44
C ASN A 78 11.40 3.49 -4.32
N TYR A 79 10.23 3.08 -3.84
CA TYR A 79 9.04 3.93 -3.78
C TYR A 79 8.51 4.11 -2.36
N VAL A 80 7.67 5.13 -2.20
CA VAL A 80 6.93 5.44 -0.98
C VAL A 80 5.45 5.55 -1.33
N TYR A 81 4.56 5.10 -0.44
CA TYR A 81 3.13 5.27 -0.65
C TYR A 81 2.74 6.75 -0.51
N ASP A 82 2.09 7.30 -1.53
CA ASP A 82 1.61 8.68 -1.53
C ASP A 82 0.30 8.82 -0.73
N ALA A 83 0.44 8.94 0.59
CA ALA A 83 -0.67 9.04 1.52
C ALA A 83 -1.64 10.20 1.25
N ASN A 84 -1.17 11.22 0.53
CA ASN A 84 -1.91 12.43 0.23
C ASN A 84 -3.18 12.14 -0.59
N VAL A 85 -3.21 11.04 -1.37
CA VAL A 85 -4.44 10.61 -2.08
C VAL A 85 -5.62 10.43 -1.13
N LEU A 86 -5.37 9.90 0.08
CA LEU A 86 -6.41 9.60 1.05
C LEU A 86 -7.01 10.89 1.65
N TYR A 87 -6.33 12.04 1.52
CA TYR A 87 -6.87 13.34 1.93
C TYR A 87 -8.00 13.81 1.01
N PHE A 88 -7.98 13.38 -0.25
CA PHE A 88 -8.97 13.73 -1.25
C PHE A 88 -10.15 12.76 -1.28
N PHE A 89 -10.07 11.63 -0.58
CA PHE A 89 -11.18 10.68 -0.50
C PHE A 89 -12.38 11.36 0.14
N LYS A 90 -13.50 11.34 -0.57
CA LYS A 90 -14.75 11.90 -0.07
C LYS A 90 -15.32 10.98 0.98
N ARG A 91 -15.65 11.51 2.15
CA ARG A 91 -16.38 10.78 3.18
C ARG A 91 -17.87 10.91 2.90
N ASP A 92 -18.53 9.78 2.66
CA ASP A 92 -19.99 9.69 2.58
C ASP A 92 -20.51 9.24 3.95
N ASP A 93 -21.15 10.18 4.66
CA ASP A 93 -21.78 9.98 5.95
C ASP A 93 -23.31 10.06 5.88
N SER A 94 -23.88 9.90 4.67
CA SER A 94 -25.34 9.91 4.45
C SER A 94 -26.07 8.79 5.22
N ASP A 95 -25.39 7.67 5.49
CA ASP A 95 -25.80 6.64 6.44
C ASP A 95 -24.83 6.59 7.63
N ILE A 96 -25.32 6.99 8.80
CA ILE A 96 -24.53 7.01 10.05
C ILE A 96 -24.03 5.62 10.48
N ASN A 97 -24.70 4.55 10.04
CA ASN A 97 -24.30 3.18 10.34
C ASN A 97 -23.37 2.60 9.27
N ASN A 98 -23.17 3.31 8.16
CA ASN A 98 -22.41 2.84 7.01
C ASN A 98 -21.63 3.99 6.35
N ILE A 99 -20.64 4.52 7.09
CA ILE A 99 -19.74 5.54 6.57
C ILE A 99 -18.87 4.92 5.47
N LYS A 100 -18.94 5.49 4.27
CA LYS A 100 -18.14 5.06 3.12
C LYS A 100 -17.11 6.12 2.75
N TYR A 101 -16.07 5.67 2.08
CA TYR A 101 -15.12 6.56 1.41
C TYR A 101 -15.23 6.35 -0.09
N ILE A 102 -15.16 7.43 -0.85
CA ILE A 102 -15.22 7.41 -2.31
C ILE A 102 -13.88 7.93 -2.82
N ALA A 103 -13.19 7.08 -3.58
CA ALA A 103 -11.92 7.44 -4.18
C ALA A 103 -12.08 8.51 -5.27
N VAL A 104 -11.02 9.27 -5.53
CA VAL A 104 -10.99 10.28 -6.59
C VAL A 104 -10.26 9.77 -7.82
N ASP A 105 -10.89 9.91 -8.99
CA ASP A 105 -10.34 9.38 -10.23
C ASP A 105 -9.10 10.15 -10.71
N TRP A 106 -9.13 11.47 -10.58
CA TRP A 106 -8.11 12.36 -11.13
C TRP A 106 -6.75 12.25 -10.41
N TYR A 107 -6.71 11.65 -9.21
CA TYR A 107 -5.48 11.40 -8.47
C TYR A 107 -4.93 10.02 -8.82
N GLY A 108 -4.32 9.91 -10.00
CA GLY A 108 -3.60 8.71 -10.44
C GLY A 108 -4.45 7.57 -11.02
N ARG A 109 -5.79 7.52 -10.84
CA ARG A 109 -6.63 6.47 -11.45
C ARG A 109 -6.89 6.73 -12.93
N ILE A 110 -7.35 7.93 -13.29
CA ILE A 110 -7.55 8.38 -14.67
C ILE A 110 -6.70 9.62 -14.86
N VAL A 111 -5.61 9.49 -15.62
CA VAL A 111 -4.59 10.54 -15.70
C VAL A 111 -4.09 10.79 -17.12
N GLY A 112 -3.69 12.04 -17.38
CA GLY A 112 -3.08 12.47 -18.63
C GLY A 112 -1.54 12.54 -18.57
N LYS A 113 -0.93 12.99 -19.67
CA LYS A 113 0.54 13.10 -19.82
C LYS A 113 1.18 13.98 -18.75
N ASP A 114 0.57 15.12 -18.44
CA ASP A 114 1.10 16.06 -17.44
C ASP A 114 1.26 15.43 -16.06
N TRP A 115 0.33 14.55 -15.64
CA TRP A 115 0.46 13.78 -14.40
C TRP A 115 1.68 12.87 -14.50
N ILE A 116 1.78 12.05 -15.55
CA ILE A 116 2.86 11.09 -15.75
C ILE A 116 4.24 11.78 -15.70
N GLU A 117 4.40 12.91 -16.40
CA GLU A 117 5.64 13.69 -16.43
C GLU A 117 6.00 14.29 -15.06
N LYS A 118 5.00 14.76 -14.30
CA LYS A 118 5.23 15.28 -12.94
C LYS A 118 5.61 14.17 -11.97
N ARG A 119 4.96 13.00 -12.05
CA ARG A 119 5.27 11.84 -11.18
C ARG A 119 6.69 11.34 -11.34
N GLN A 120 7.32 11.49 -12.51
CA GLN A 120 8.72 11.11 -12.73
C GLN A 120 9.72 11.90 -11.87
N LYS A 121 9.32 13.05 -11.28
CA LYS A 121 10.22 13.92 -10.49
C LYS A 121 10.38 13.46 -9.03
N HIS A 122 9.61 12.49 -8.58
CA HIS A 122 9.66 11.97 -7.22
C HIS A 122 9.27 10.48 -7.20
N ASN A 123 9.54 9.78 -6.11
CA ASN A 123 9.30 8.33 -5.99
C ASN A 123 8.05 7.95 -5.19
N ARG A 124 7.13 8.89 -4.96
CA ARG A 124 5.84 8.59 -4.32
C ARG A 124 4.84 8.03 -5.32
N ARG A 125 4.16 6.93 -5.00
CA ARG A 125 3.16 6.27 -5.86
C ARG A 125 1.97 5.78 -5.02
N ILE A 126 0.82 5.58 -5.66
CA ILE A 126 -0.38 5.01 -5.05
C ILE A 126 -0.68 3.62 -5.60
N CYS A 127 -1.61 2.90 -4.96
CA CYS A 127 -2.03 1.54 -5.32
C CYS A 127 -2.30 1.38 -6.83
N TYR A 128 -3.00 2.31 -7.49
CA TYR A 128 -3.27 2.25 -8.93
C TYR A 128 -1.98 2.24 -9.77
N GLU A 129 -1.00 3.06 -9.43
CA GLU A 129 0.27 3.13 -10.16
C GLU A 129 1.12 1.89 -9.89
N PHE A 130 1.19 1.46 -8.63
CA PHE A 130 1.89 0.23 -8.24
C PHE A 130 1.34 -1.00 -8.97
N ALA A 131 0.02 -1.17 -8.99
CA ALA A 131 -0.63 -2.30 -9.65
C ALA A 131 -0.34 -2.31 -11.16
N ARG A 132 -0.38 -1.15 -11.84
CA ARG A 132 -0.01 -1.04 -13.27
C ARG A 132 1.43 -1.45 -13.54
N PHE A 133 2.37 -0.85 -12.80
CA PHE A 133 3.80 -1.10 -13.01
C PHE A 133 4.11 -2.57 -12.81
N TYR A 134 3.52 -3.14 -11.76
CA TYR A 134 3.82 -4.49 -11.36
C TYR A 134 3.15 -5.52 -12.27
N ALA A 135 1.86 -5.36 -12.60
CA ALA A 135 1.20 -6.22 -13.58
C ALA A 135 1.90 -6.17 -14.94
N LYS A 136 2.32 -4.98 -15.39
CA LYS A 136 3.09 -4.84 -16.64
C LYS A 136 4.43 -5.57 -16.57
N ALA A 137 5.17 -5.41 -15.48
CA ALA A 137 6.45 -6.08 -15.29
C ALA A 137 6.33 -7.60 -15.31
N ILE A 138 5.32 -8.16 -14.63
CA ILE A 138 5.07 -9.60 -14.62
C ILE A 138 4.72 -10.10 -16.03
N ASN A 139 3.84 -9.40 -16.75
CA ASN A 139 3.46 -9.78 -18.11
C ASN A 139 4.63 -9.73 -19.10
N VAL A 140 5.58 -8.80 -18.92
CA VAL A 140 6.82 -8.79 -19.71
C VAL A 140 7.73 -9.97 -19.32
N LEU A 141 7.86 -10.28 -18.02
CA LEU A 141 8.66 -11.41 -17.54
C LEU A 141 8.13 -12.78 -17.98
N LEU A 142 6.84 -12.87 -18.34
CA LEU A 142 6.27 -14.09 -18.92
C LEU A 142 6.83 -14.41 -20.31
N ASP A 143 7.37 -13.41 -21.03
CA ASP A 143 8.05 -13.58 -22.33
C ASP A 143 7.26 -14.46 -23.32
N GLY A 144 5.96 -14.16 -23.49
CA GLY A 144 5.07 -14.89 -24.39
C GLY A 144 4.47 -16.18 -23.81
N ASN A 145 4.80 -16.57 -22.58
CA ASN A 145 4.11 -17.65 -21.87
C ASN A 145 2.67 -17.23 -21.54
N ASP A 146 1.70 -17.88 -22.20
CA ASP A 146 0.28 -17.56 -22.10
C ASP A 146 -0.48 -18.39 -21.04
N LYS A 147 0.23 -19.21 -20.26
CA LYS A 147 -0.36 -20.02 -19.17
C LYS A 147 -0.75 -19.18 -17.96
N LEU A 148 -0.04 -18.09 -17.74
CA LEU A 148 -0.24 -17.15 -16.65
C LEU A 148 -0.54 -15.77 -17.22
N GLU A 149 -1.13 -14.92 -16.40
CA GLU A 149 -1.31 -13.50 -16.71
C GLU A 149 -1.45 -12.72 -15.42
N ALA A 150 -0.85 -11.53 -15.40
CA ALA A 150 -1.08 -10.54 -14.37
C ALA A 150 -2.05 -9.45 -14.84
N PHE A 151 -2.95 -9.05 -13.97
CA PHE A 151 -3.87 -7.93 -14.16
C PHE A 151 -4.09 -7.22 -12.84
N MET A 152 -4.83 -6.10 -12.85
CA MET A 152 -5.16 -5.42 -11.60
C MET A 152 -6.48 -5.97 -11.05
N LEU A 153 -6.55 -6.06 -9.72
CA LEU A 153 -7.74 -6.36 -8.95
C LEU A 153 -8.02 -5.13 -8.08
N GLY A 154 -9.25 -4.63 -8.11
CA GLY A 154 -9.67 -3.50 -7.27
C GLY A 154 -10.99 -3.77 -6.60
N ASP A 155 -11.24 -3.15 -5.45
CA ASP A 155 -12.61 -3.09 -4.93
C ASP A 155 -13.49 -2.23 -5.86
N LYS A 156 -14.81 -2.49 -5.86
CA LYS A 156 -15.74 -1.74 -6.72
C LYS A 156 -15.73 -0.24 -6.44
N GLU A 157 -15.39 0.15 -5.21
CA GLU A 157 -15.40 1.53 -4.71
C GLU A 157 -14.08 2.26 -5.03
N ASN A 158 -13.14 1.55 -5.65
CA ASN A 158 -11.83 2.02 -6.09
C ASN A 158 -10.90 2.45 -4.96
N LEU A 159 -11.10 2.01 -3.72
CA LEU A 159 -10.29 2.43 -2.58
C LEU A 159 -8.88 1.82 -2.59
N HIS A 160 -8.71 0.63 -3.16
CA HIS A 160 -7.47 -0.12 -3.18
C HIS A 160 -7.35 -1.00 -4.42
N TYR A 161 -6.16 -0.98 -5.04
CA TYR A 161 -5.84 -1.78 -6.22
C TYR A 161 -4.59 -2.60 -5.94
N VAL A 162 -4.63 -3.86 -6.35
CA VAL A 162 -3.56 -4.85 -6.17
C VAL A 162 -3.34 -5.59 -7.48
N VAL A 163 -2.33 -6.46 -7.54
CA VAL A 163 -2.10 -7.31 -8.71
C VAL A 163 -2.68 -8.70 -8.47
N GLY A 164 -3.54 -9.15 -9.38
CA GLY A 164 -3.91 -10.55 -9.52
C GLY A 164 -2.98 -11.23 -10.52
N LEU A 165 -2.41 -12.38 -10.17
CA LEU A 165 -1.66 -13.25 -11.08
C LEU A 165 -2.29 -14.64 -11.05
N THR A 166 -2.76 -15.10 -12.20
CA THR A 166 -3.53 -16.35 -12.29
C THR A 166 -3.17 -17.16 -13.53
N GLY A 167 -3.42 -18.45 -13.48
CA GLY A 167 -3.20 -19.38 -14.58
C GLY A 167 -3.60 -20.80 -14.24
N ASP A 168 -3.01 -21.79 -14.92
CA ASP A 168 -3.31 -23.20 -14.68
C ASP A 168 -2.83 -23.71 -13.32
N GLU A 169 -1.62 -23.35 -12.89
CA GLU A 169 -1.00 -23.92 -11.68
C GLU A 169 -1.43 -23.22 -10.39
N TYR A 170 -1.56 -21.89 -10.41
CA TYR A 170 -1.84 -21.11 -9.21
C TYR A 170 -2.58 -19.80 -9.53
N SER A 171 -3.08 -19.19 -8.46
CA SER A 171 -3.79 -17.91 -8.44
C SER A 171 -3.41 -17.18 -7.15
N VAL A 172 -2.84 -15.98 -7.29
CA VAL A 172 -2.29 -15.21 -6.19
C VAL A 172 -2.66 -13.73 -6.32
N ILE A 173 -2.81 -13.08 -5.17
CA ILE A 173 -2.93 -11.63 -5.04
C ILE A 173 -1.62 -11.10 -4.47
N LEU A 174 -1.09 -10.05 -5.08
CA LEU A 174 0.16 -9.40 -4.69
C LEU A 174 -0.16 -7.95 -4.28
N ASP A 175 -0.13 -7.69 -2.98
CA ASP A 175 -0.51 -6.42 -2.36
C ASP A 175 0.67 -5.85 -1.55
N LEU A 176 1.37 -4.87 -2.12
CA LEU A 176 2.50 -4.23 -1.43
C LEU A 176 2.08 -3.14 -0.44
N ASP A 177 0.82 -2.70 -0.48
CA ASP A 177 0.30 -1.55 0.25
C ASP A 177 -1.02 -1.80 1.00
N ASP A 178 -1.15 -2.97 1.63
CA ASP A 178 -2.26 -3.28 2.56
C ASP A 178 -2.39 -2.22 3.69
N PHE A 179 -3.50 -1.50 3.72
CA PHE A 179 -3.78 -0.45 4.72
C PHE A 179 -4.17 -0.96 6.11
N ASN A 180 -4.52 -2.24 6.22
CA ASN A 180 -4.96 -2.85 7.47
C ASN A 180 -3.80 -3.35 8.32
N SER A 181 -2.61 -3.45 7.73
CA SER A 181 -1.39 -3.87 8.40
C SER A 181 -0.24 -2.90 8.10
N ILE A 182 0.96 -3.22 8.61
CA ILE A 182 2.17 -2.52 8.19
C ILE A 182 2.44 -2.96 6.76
N LYS A 183 2.46 -2.01 5.81
CA LYS A 183 2.65 -2.30 4.39
C LYS A 183 3.97 -2.99 4.11
N ASP A 184 4.00 -3.83 3.08
CA ASP A 184 5.25 -4.45 2.64
C ASP A 184 6.24 -3.43 2.07
N LEU A 185 5.76 -2.29 1.55
CA LEU A 185 6.57 -1.10 1.28
C LEU A 185 7.46 -0.70 2.46
N THR A 186 6.99 -0.89 3.69
CA THR A 186 7.74 -0.64 4.93
C THR A 186 8.47 -1.88 5.43
N ARG A 187 7.81 -3.05 5.42
CA ARG A 187 8.37 -4.30 5.95
C ARG A 187 9.66 -4.67 5.20
N VAL A 188 9.68 -4.55 3.88
CA VAL A 188 10.87 -4.86 3.07
C VAL A 188 12.04 -3.93 3.40
N LYS A 189 11.81 -2.62 3.57
CA LYS A 189 12.85 -1.65 3.94
C LYS A 189 13.50 -1.97 5.29
N PHE A 190 12.74 -2.60 6.18
CA PHE A 190 13.21 -3.03 7.50
C PHE A 190 13.74 -4.46 7.54
N GLY A 191 13.71 -5.19 6.43
CA GLY A 191 14.13 -6.59 6.37
C GLY A 191 13.19 -7.54 7.12
N LEU A 192 11.91 -7.16 7.24
CA LEU A 192 10.87 -7.96 7.88
C LEU A 192 10.20 -8.92 6.90
N THR A 193 9.58 -9.98 7.44
CA THR A 193 8.75 -10.93 6.69
C THR A 193 7.66 -10.19 5.93
N ILE A 194 7.53 -10.42 4.62
CA ILE A 194 6.42 -9.86 3.83
C ILE A 194 5.11 -10.58 4.09
N LYS A 195 3.99 -9.85 4.04
CA LYS A 195 2.65 -10.36 4.36
C LYS A 195 1.58 -10.05 3.31
N GLY A 196 1.93 -9.25 2.31
CA GLY A 196 1.04 -8.76 1.26
C GLY A 196 0.68 -9.77 0.17
N ILE A 197 1.22 -10.99 0.21
CA ILE A 197 0.96 -12.01 -0.80
C ILE A 197 -0.08 -13.00 -0.28
N LYS A 198 -1.23 -13.03 -0.94
CA LYS A 198 -2.31 -13.98 -0.64
C LYS A 198 -2.40 -15.03 -1.75
N ILE A 199 -2.18 -16.29 -1.39
CA ILE A 199 -2.31 -17.42 -2.30
C ILE A 199 -3.76 -17.91 -2.24
N LEU A 200 -4.49 -17.78 -3.34
CA LEU A 200 -5.86 -18.28 -3.47
C LEU A 200 -5.87 -19.77 -3.84
N ARG A 201 -4.93 -20.15 -4.70
CA ARG A 201 -4.70 -21.52 -5.14
C ARG A 201 -3.25 -21.70 -5.53
N ASP A 202 -2.64 -22.83 -5.17
CA ASP A 202 -1.28 -23.20 -5.59
C ASP A 202 -1.12 -24.72 -5.52
N GLU A 203 -1.54 -25.40 -6.59
CA GLU A 203 -1.64 -26.88 -6.61
C GLU A 203 -0.28 -27.56 -6.43
N SER A 204 0.79 -26.92 -6.93
CA SER A 204 2.16 -27.43 -6.86
C SER A 204 2.93 -26.92 -5.64
N GLY A 205 2.40 -25.93 -4.91
CA GLY A 205 3.08 -25.24 -3.82
C GLY A 205 4.26 -24.38 -4.29
N LYS A 206 4.39 -24.12 -5.59
CA LYS A 206 5.55 -23.49 -6.21
C LYS A 206 5.68 -22.03 -5.80
N PHE A 207 4.55 -21.30 -5.79
CA PHE A 207 4.55 -19.91 -5.39
C PHE A 207 4.76 -19.78 -3.88
N LYS A 208 4.12 -20.65 -3.09
CA LYS A 208 4.34 -20.71 -1.65
C LYS A 208 5.81 -20.92 -1.30
N GLN A 209 6.49 -21.87 -1.95
CA GLN A 209 7.92 -22.11 -1.72
C GLN A 209 8.78 -20.89 -2.03
N ALA A 210 8.48 -20.15 -3.11
CA ALA A 210 9.21 -18.92 -3.45
C ALA A 210 9.03 -17.83 -2.38
N VAL A 211 7.81 -17.66 -1.86
CA VAL A 211 7.52 -16.71 -0.76
C VAL A 211 8.21 -17.15 0.54
N ASP A 212 8.14 -18.43 0.89
CA ASP A 212 8.80 -18.98 2.08
C ASP A 212 10.31 -18.75 2.02
N LYS A 213 10.94 -19.02 0.86
CA LYS A 213 12.37 -18.75 0.62
C LYS A 213 12.69 -17.26 0.69
N PHE A 214 11.84 -16.40 0.13
CA PHE A 214 12.04 -14.95 0.20
C PHE A 214 11.95 -14.42 1.64
N ASN A 215 11.17 -15.07 2.50
CA ASN A 215 11.01 -14.73 3.90
C ASN A 215 12.02 -15.41 4.84
N GLU A 216 12.84 -16.33 4.32
CA GLU A 216 13.81 -17.08 5.12
C GLU A 216 14.78 -16.14 5.86
N GLY A 217 14.90 -16.35 7.18
CA GLY A 217 15.77 -15.56 8.06
C GLY A 217 15.27 -14.15 8.40
N LYS A 218 14.12 -13.71 7.86
CA LYS A 218 13.53 -12.42 8.21
C LYS A 218 12.74 -12.50 9.52
N ARG A 219 12.61 -11.35 10.20
CA ARG A 219 11.86 -11.25 11.46
C ARG A 219 10.46 -10.73 11.20
N GLU A 220 9.55 -11.05 12.12
CA GLU A 220 8.20 -10.47 12.13
C GLU A 220 8.18 -9.01 12.57
N GLU A 221 9.12 -8.66 13.47
CA GLU A 221 9.22 -7.38 14.18
C GLU A 221 10.70 -7.00 14.39
N LEU A 222 10.98 -5.70 14.50
CA LEU A 222 12.30 -5.17 14.80
C LEU A 222 12.76 -5.60 16.19
N ALA A 223 14.04 -5.99 16.30
CA ALA A 223 14.61 -6.49 17.55
C ALA A 223 14.52 -5.46 18.69
N GLU A 224 14.76 -4.20 18.35
CA GLU A 224 14.72 -3.07 19.28
C GLU A 224 13.29 -2.81 19.79
N ILE A 225 12.28 -3.02 18.94
CA ILE A 225 10.87 -2.87 19.34
C ILE A 225 10.44 -4.03 20.24
N GLU A 226 10.86 -5.26 19.97
CA GLU A 226 10.62 -6.42 20.86
C GLU A 226 11.31 -6.25 22.23
N GLU A 227 12.51 -5.66 22.24
CA GLU A 227 13.19 -5.30 23.49
C GLU A 227 12.45 -4.20 24.25
N ALA A 228 12.07 -3.11 23.58
CA ALA A 228 11.30 -2.02 24.16
C ALA A 228 9.96 -2.53 24.74
N LYS A 229 9.27 -3.42 24.02
CA LYS A 229 8.02 -4.05 24.46
C LYS A 229 8.22 -4.83 25.76
N ARG A 230 9.25 -5.67 25.86
CA ARG A 230 9.55 -6.44 27.08
C ARG A 230 9.91 -5.53 28.28
N ASN A 231 10.63 -4.45 28.02
CA ASN A 231 11.19 -3.62 29.09
C ASN A 231 10.26 -2.51 29.58
N LEU A 232 9.42 -1.97 28.70
CA LEU A 232 8.67 -0.73 28.93
C LEU A 232 7.15 -0.93 28.92
N LYS A 233 6.59 -1.81 28.07
CA LYS A 233 5.13 -1.90 27.85
C LYS A 233 4.32 -2.02 29.15
N ASN A 234 4.77 -2.88 30.06
CA ASN A 234 4.08 -3.11 31.35
C ASN A 234 4.42 -2.08 32.43
N LYS A 235 5.39 -1.18 32.20
CA LYS A 235 5.81 -0.14 33.15
C LYS A 235 5.20 1.21 32.80
N SER A 236 5.30 1.60 31.53
CA SER A 236 4.77 2.84 31.00
C SER A 236 4.53 2.67 29.50
N LEU A 237 3.26 2.64 29.12
CA LEU A 237 2.87 2.45 27.73
C LEU A 237 3.28 3.65 26.86
N ILE A 238 3.20 4.86 27.42
CA ILE A 238 3.65 6.08 26.74
C ILE A 238 5.17 6.10 26.56
N GLU A 239 5.95 5.63 27.54
CA GLU A 239 7.41 5.48 27.34
C GLU A 239 7.73 4.44 26.27
N TYR A 240 6.98 3.33 26.24
CA TYR A 240 7.10 2.33 25.17
C TYR A 240 6.83 2.95 23.80
N PHE A 241 5.72 3.67 23.63
CA PHE A 241 5.39 4.31 22.35
C PHE A 241 6.43 5.36 21.93
N ASN A 242 6.92 6.18 22.86
CA ASN A 242 7.99 7.14 22.58
C ASN A 242 9.30 6.44 22.15
N ASN A 243 9.64 5.32 22.80
CA ASN A 243 10.82 4.55 22.44
C ASN A 243 10.68 3.96 21.03
N VAL A 244 9.50 3.42 20.68
CA VAL A 244 9.22 2.96 19.31
C VAL A 244 9.33 4.11 18.31
N ALA A 245 8.73 5.26 18.58
CA ALA A 245 8.82 6.43 17.69
C ALA A 245 10.28 6.82 17.44
N GLN A 246 11.12 6.80 18.48
CA GLN A 246 12.55 7.08 18.35
C GLN A 246 13.29 6.01 17.53
N ILE A 247 13.00 4.72 17.72
CA ILE A 247 13.58 3.63 16.91
C ILE A 247 13.25 3.83 15.43
N LEU A 248 11.98 4.11 15.12
CA LEU A 248 11.51 4.32 13.75
C LEU A 248 12.18 5.54 13.11
N LYS A 249 12.25 6.66 13.84
CA LYS A 249 12.94 7.88 13.42
C LYS A 249 14.43 7.64 13.13
N ASN A 250 15.12 6.90 14.00
CA ASN A 250 16.53 6.54 13.82
C ASN A 250 16.78 5.64 12.61
N ARG A 251 15.75 4.91 12.15
CA ARG A 251 15.80 4.10 10.93
C ARG A 251 15.44 4.88 9.65
N ASN A 252 15.24 6.19 9.75
CA ASN A 252 15.00 7.09 8.62
C ASN A 252 13.82 6.61 7.73
N ILE A 253 12.76 6.13 8.37
CA ILE A 253 11.52 5.79 7.67
C ILE A 253 10.83 7.07 7.18
N ASP A 254 10.03 6.97 6.13
CA ASP A 254 9.18 8.08 5.68
C ASP A 254 7.97 8.30 6.63
N ALA A 255 7.31 9.47 6.52
CA ALA A 255 6.19 9.85 7.38
C ALA A 255 5.04 8.82 7.35
N GLN A 256 4.76 8.28 6.17
CA GLN A 256 3.70 7.30 5.97
C GLN A 256 4.05 5.96 6.64
N GLY A 257 5.27 5.48 6.45
CA GLY A 257 5.75 4.27 7.12
C GLY A 257 5.80 4.44 8.65
N PHE A 258 6.21 5.62 9.15
CA PHE A 258 6.13 5.94 10.58
C PHE A 258 4.70 5.84 11.10
N PHE A 259 3.75 6.51 10.43
CA PHE A 259 2.33 6.51 10.79
C PHE A 259 1.78 5.09 10.90
N GLU A 260 2.00 4.24 9.89
CA GLU A 260 1.42 2.89 9.85
C GLU A 260 1.95 2.00 10.97
N TYR A 261 3.25 2.09 11.24
CA TYR A 261 3.89 1.28 12.26
C TYR A 261 3.40 1.63 13.66
N ILE A 262 3.43 2.91 14.01
CA ILE A 262 3.03 3.36 15.34
C ILE A 262 1.51 3.23 15.53
N ARG A 263 0.71 3.46 14.48
CA ARG A 263 -0.74 3.21 14.47
C ARG A 263 -1.02 1.76 14.85
N ALA A 264 -0.40 0.81 14.16
CA ALA A 264 -0.62 -0.62 14.40
C ALA A 264 -0.28 -1.00 15.86
N ILE A 265 0.80 -0.44 16.41
CA ILE A 265 1.19 -0.67 17.81
C ILE A 265 0.14 -0.09 18.77
N VAL A 266 -0.34 1.13 18.56
CA VAL A 266 -1.34 1.77 19.42
C VAL A 266 -2.70 1.06 19.34
N GLU A 267 -3.17 0.72 18.14
CA GLU A 267 -4.42 -0.01 17.93
C GLU A 267 -4.38 -1.41 18.57
N ASN A 268 -3.22 -2.08 18.57
CA ASN A 268 -3.03 -3.38 19.24
C ASN A 268 -3.16 -3.32 20.77
N GLU A 269 -3.09 -2.13 21.38
CA GLU A 269 -3.37 -1.92 22.81
C GLU A 269 -4.85 -1.62 23.08
N GLY A 270 -5.71 -1.66 22.05
CA GLY A 270 -7.13 -1.34 22.17
C GLY A 270 -7.41 0.15 22.36
N ILE A 271 -6.42 1.01 22.11
CA ILE A 271 -6.57 2.45 22.22
C ILE A 271 -7.31 2.98 20.99
N LYS A 272 -8.41 3.71 21.24
CA LYS A 272 -9.14 4.39 20.17
C LYS A 272 -8.32 5.57 19.68
N ILE A 273 -8.27 5.68 18.35
CA ILE A 273 -7.53 6.74 17.67
C ILE A 273 -8.47 7.65 16.87
N GLU A 274 -8.09 8.90 16.75
CA GLU A 274 -8.69 9.87 15.84
C GLU A 274 -7.66 10.23 14.77
N LYS A 275 -7.96 9.91 13.52
CA LYS A 275 -7.11 10.25 12.39
C LYS A 275 -7.31 11.71 12.03
N ILE A 276 -6.22 12.44 11.90
CA ILE A 276 -6.19 13.85 11.51
C ILE A 276 -5.12 14.06 10.43
N TRP A 277 -5.15 15.22 9.79
CA TRP A 277 -4.20 15.58 8.75
C TRP A 277 -3.37 16.77 9.17
N LYS A 278 -2.08 16.77 8.84
CA LYS A 278 -1.15 17.88 9.10
C LYS A 278 -0.51 18.30 7.78
N GLU A 279 -0.53 19.60 7.47
CA GLU A 279 0.18 20.14 6.30
C GLU A 279 1.69 19.97 6.49
N ASP A 280 2.36 19.35 5.51
CA ASP A 280 3.82 19.27 5.43
C ASP A 280 4.37 20.55 4.80
N LYS A 281 4.77 21.50 5.66
CA LYS A 281 5.35 22.78 5.24
C LYS A 281 6.79 22.67 4.72
N ILE A 282 7.44 21.52 4.90
CA ILE A 282 8.80 21.26 4.45
C ILE A 282 8.78 20.68 3.02
N ALA A 283 7.70 19.99 2.66
CA ALA A 283 7.53 19.46 1.32
C ALA A 283 7.63 20.56 0.24
N PRO A 284 8.20 20.23 -0.94
CA PRO A 284 8.29 21.17 -2.06
C PRO A 284 6.93 21.54 -2.66
N GLU A 285 5.85 20.89 -2.21
CA GLU A 285 4.49 21.08 -2.68
C GLU A 285 3.52 20.98 -1.50
N LYS A 286 2.36 21.63 -1.65
CA LYS A 286 1.31 21.52 -0.65
C LYS A 286 0.85 20.08 -0.55
N ARG A 287 0.98 19.50 0.65
CA ARG A 287 0.54 18.14 0.94
C ARG A 287 0.23 17.94 2.40
N TYR A 288 -0.58 16.93 2.66
CA TYR A 288 -1.01 16.55 3.99
C TYR A 288 -0.53 15.14 4.31
N GLU A 289 0.03 15.00 5.50
CA GLU A 289 0.43 13.72 6.06
C GLU A 289 -0.53 13.33 7.19
N ARG A 290 -0.75 12.02 7.35
CA ARG A 290 -1.67 11.49 8.35
C ARG A 290 -1.02 11.55 9.73
N CYS A 291 -1.72 12.10 10.70
CA CYS A 291 -1.37 12.10 12.11
C CYS A 291 -2.48 11.41 12.93
N ILE A 292 -2.18 11.09 14.19
CA ILE A 292 -3.14 10.45 15.10
C ILE A 292 -3.25 11.23 16.39
N ILE A 293 -4.46 11.43 16.86
CA ILE A 293 -4.74 11.83 18.24
C ILE A 293 -5.29 10.63 19.00
N PHE A 294 -4.86 10.45 20.24
CA PHE A 294 -5.47 9.47 21.14
C PHE A 294 -5.45 9.99 22.58
N GLU A 295 -6.36 9.47 23.39
CA GLU A 295 -6.43 9.73 24.82
C GLU A 295 -5.90 8.54 25.60
N PHE A 296 -5.07 8.81 26.62
CA PHE A 296 -4.55 7.79 27.52
C PHE A 296 -4.32 8.41 28.91
N ASP A 297 -4.80 7.75 29.96
CA ASP A 297 -4.71 8.23 31.36
C ASP A 297 -5.12 9.70 31.57
N GLY A 298 -6.21 10.12 30.91
CA GLY A 298 -6.76 11.48 31.02
C GLY A 298 -5.94 12.56 30.32
N LYS A 299 -4.95 12.17 29.49
CA LYS A 299 -4.12 13.07 28.69
C LYS A 299 -4.35 12.82 27.22
N THR A 300 -4.23 13.87 26.42
CA THR A 300 -4.31 13.79 24.96
C THR A 300 -2.90 13.77 24.36
N TYR A 301 -2.68 12.87 23.41
CA TYR A 301 -1.41 12.70 22.71
C TYR A 301 -1.60 12.85 21.21
N LEU A 302 -0.66 13.55 20.57
CA LEU A 302 -0.50 13.63 19.12
C LEU A 302 0.67 12.75 18.70
N ILE A 303 0.41 11.83 17.79
CA ILE A 303 1.43 11.17 16.98
C ILE A 303 1.59 11.99 15.71
N ASP A 304 2.70 12.72 15.63
CA ASP A 304 3.07 13.55 14.50
C ASP A 304 3.96 12.75 13.55
N SER A 305 3.46 12.42 12.36
CA SER A 305 4.19 11.62 11.38
C SER A 305 5.27 12.39 10.62
N ILE A 306 5.14 13.71 10.54
CA ILE A 306 6.13 14.59 9.90
C ILE A 306 7.33 14.75 10.84
N GLU A 307 7.07 15.07 12.11
CA GLU A 307 8.13 15.23 13.12
C GLU A 307 8.65 13.87 13.66
N GLN A 308 7.88 12.80 13.40
CA GLN A 308 8.11 11.44 13.87
C GLN A 308 8.24 11.37 15.38
N ALA A 309 7.24 11.93 16.07
CA ALA A 309 7.24 12.11 17.51
C ALA A 309 5.86 11.90 18.12
N ILE A 310 5.84 11.61 19.42
CA ILE A 310 4.63 11.56 20.22
C ILE A 310 4.68 12.70 21.23
N ILE A 311 3.66 13.55 21.22
CA ILE A 311 3.65 14.81 21.94
C ILE A 311 2.37 14.88 22.77
N GLN A 312 2.48 15.16 24.07
CA GLN A 312 1.30 15.48 24.87
C GLN A 312 0.79 16.87 24.46
N ILE A 313 -0.48 16.99 24.15
CA ILE A 313 -1.11 18.21 23.64
C ILE A 313 -2.41 18.52 24.37
N GLU A 314 -2.85 19.77 24.25
CA GLU A 314 -4.24 20.15 24.47
C GLU A 314 -4.91 20.27 23.10
N LYS A 315 -5.97 19.49 22.83
CA LYS A 315 -6.59 19.42 21.49
C LYS A 315 -7.07 20.78 20.97
N GLY A 316 -7.50 21.66 21.87
CA GLY A 316 -7.94 23.03 21.55
C GLY A 316 -6.83 23.94 21.03
N ASP A 317 -5.56 23.62 21.30
CA ASP A 317 -4.41 24.45 20.96
C ASP A 317 -3.81 24.10 19.60
N LEU A 318 -4.32 23.06 18.93
CA LEU A 318 -3.86 22.70 17.58
C LEU A 318 -4.21 23.80 16.57
N ASP A 319 -3.20 24.27 15.84
CA ASP A 319 -3.38 25.28 14.80
C ASP A 319 -4.28 24.74 13.69
N LYS A 320 -5.50 25.27 13.61
CA LYS A 320 -6.52 24.89 12.62
C LYS A 320 -6.13 25.23 11.18
N ASN A 321 -5.09 26.03 10.97
CA ASN A 321 -4.53 26.29 9.64
C ASN A 321 -3.57 25.19 9.19
N VAL A 322 -3.02 24.42 10.13
CA VAL A 322 -2.04 23.35 9.88
C VAL A 322 -2.69 21.97 9.99
N PHE A 323 -3.60 21.82 10.95
CA PHE A 323 -4.28 20.57 11.23
C PHE A 323 -5.72 20.58 10.71
N VAL A 324 -6.09 19.52 10.01
CA VAL A 324 -7.43 19.32 9.48
C VAL A 324 -8.08 18.11 10.14
N PHE A 325 -9.26 18.35 10.73
CA PHE A 325 -10.12 17.35 11.34
C PHE A 325 -11.26 17.01 10.39
N ASN A 326 -11.72 15.76 10.40
CA ASN A 326 -12.94 15.33 9.70
C ASN A 326 -13.05 15.91 8.27
N SER A 327 -12.05 15.68 7.43
CA SER A 327 -12.06 16.11 6.03
C SER A 327 -13.30 15.51 5.32
N ALA A 328 -14.34 16.31 5.13
CA ALA A 328 -15.58 15.89 4.48
C ALA A 328 -15.38 15.74 2.97
N GLU A 329 -14.71 16.71 2.36
CA GLU A 329 -14.19 16.70 0.99
C GLU A 329 -13.22 17.89 0.88
N ASN A 330 -11.97 17.66 0.50
CA ASN A 330 -11.02 18.75 0.29
C ASN A 330 -10.52 18.70 -1.15
N ILE A 331 -10.48 19.86 -1.80
CA ILE A 331 -9.85 20.00 -3.11
C ILE A 331 -8.85 21.14 -2.98
N TYR A 332 -7.60 20.87 -3.30
CA TYR A 332 -6.60 21.91 -3.51
C TYR A 332 -5.71 21.49 -4.69
N PRO A 333 -5.14 22.47 -5.42
CA PRO A 333 -4.27 22.16 -6.55
C PRO A 333 -3.07 21.31 -6.10
N TYR A 334 -2.92 20.12 -6.67
CA TYR A 334 -1.79 19.22 -6.39
C TYR A 334 -0.94 19.01 -7.65
N TYR A 335 0.31 18.55 -7.50
CA TYR A 335 1.30 18.40 -8.59
C TYR A 335 0.95 17.30 -9.61
N GLY A 336 -0.18 17.49 -10.29
CA GLY A 336 -0.84 16.53 -11.16
C GLY A 336 -2.19 17.03 -11.69
N GLY A 337 -2.79 18.03 -11.04
CA GLY A 337 -4.06 18.67 -11.40
C GLY A 337 -4.46 19.69 -10.33
#